data_AF-A0A2V5XEP8-F1
#
_entry.id   AF-A0A2V5XEP8-F1
#
_cell.length_a   1.000
_cell.length_b   1.000
_cell.length_c   1.000
_cell.angle_alpha   90.00
_cell.angle_beta   90.00
_cell.angle_gamma   90.00
#
_symmetry.space_group_name_H-M   'P 1'
#
loop_
_entity.id
_entity.type
_entity.pdbx_description
1 polymer ?
#
loop_
_entity_poly.entity_id
_entity_poly.type
_entity_poly.pdbx_seq_one_letter_code
_entity_poly.pdbx_strand_id
1 'polypeptide(L)'
;MKWLFALLLALIIFGGAAWFGYNFFVKEEIAVKKEQSGEVTPAPTPDISLPELQAAAKLRQDGKLTETRDALIAFIQKYPAGLHVEEAKDLLGEVNIDIFLSRYPSPEKTDYVVRSGDVLAKIARKLKTTPELIMRMNNLSGTMLHIGEHLLISHPDFSLV
;
A
#
# COMPACT_ATOMS: atom_id res chain seq x y z
N MET A 1 -25.93 17.03 54.19
CA MET A 1 -24.95 16.56 53.17
C MET A 1 -24.83 15.04 53.06
N LYS A 2 -24.86 14.25 54.14
CA LYS A 2 -24.68 12.77 54.08
C LYS A 2 -25.73 12.00 53.25
N TRP A 3 -27.00 12.40 53.31
CA TRP A 3 -28.10 11.77 52.53
C TRP A 3 -28.00 12.00 51.02
N LEU A 4 -27.39 13.10 50.59
CA LEU A 4 -27.19 13.41 49.17
C LEU A 4 -26.19 12.42 48.53
N PHE A 5 -25.13 12.07 49.26
CA PHE A 5 -24.16 11.07 48.83
C PHE A 5 -24.76 9.66 48.76
N ALA A 6 -25.64 9.30 49.70
CA ALA A 6 -26.33 8.01 49.68
C ALA A 6 -27.27 7.87 48.46
N LEU A 7 -28.00 8.94 48.11
CA LEU A 7 -28.84 8.95 46.91
C LEU A 7 -28.03 8.86 45.61
N LEU A 8 -26.89 9.54 45.55
CA LEU A 8 -26.01 9.51 44.37
C LEU A 8 -25.40 8.12 44.18
N LEU A 9 -24.96 7.48 45.27
CA LEU A 9 -24.44 6.11 45.24
C LEU A 9 -25.52 5.10 44.78
N ALA A 10 -26.76 5.25 45.27
CA ALA A 10 -27.87 4.42 44.83
C ALA A 10 -28.15 4.59 43.33
N LEU A 11 -28.11 5.82 42.81
CA LEU A 11 -28.36 6.10 41.39
C LEU A 11 -27.27 5.49 40.49
N ILE A 12 -26.02 5.49 40.93
CA ILE A 12 -24.91 4.84 40.21
C ILE A 12 -25.10 3.32 40.19
N ILE A 13 -25.46 2.71 41.32
CA ILE A 13 -25.62 1.25 41.42
C ILE A 13 -26.82 0.78 40.59
N PHE A 14 -27.99 1.39 40.79
CA PHE A 14 -29.20 1.02 40.06
C PHE A 14 -29.12 1.41 38.58
N GLY A 15 -28.56 2.58 38.27
CA GLY A 15 -28.34 3.01 36.89
C GLY A 15 -27.33 2.13 36.15
N GLY A 16 -26.24 1.74 36.82
CA GLY A 16 -25.24 0.81 36.28
C GLY A 16 -25.83 -0.59 36.04
N ALA A 17 -26.62 -1.11 36.98
CA ALA A 17 -27.28 -2.40 36.83
C ALA A 17 -28.32 -2.39 35.69
N ALA A 18 -29.10 -1.32 35.55
CA ALA A 18 -30.05 -1.15 34.46
C ALA A 18 -29.36 -1.03 33.09
N TRP A 19 -28.27 -0.25 33.02
CA TRP A 19 -27.47 -0.10 31.80
C TRP A 19 -26.81 -1.42 31.39
N PHE A 20 -26.27 -2.16 32.36
CA PHE A 20 -25.66 -3.47 32.11
C PHE A 20 -26.69 -4.50 31.63
N GLY A 21 -27.85 -4.57 32.29
CA GLY A 21 -28.95 -5.46 31.88
C GLY A 21 -29.45 -5.18 30.46
N TYR A 22 -29.61 -3.89 30.11
CA TYR A 22 -29.99 -3.48 28.76
C TYR A 22 -28.93 -3.87 27.72
N ASN A 23 -27.65 -3.61 28.00
CA ASN A 23 -26.59 -3.86 27.04
C ASN A 23 -26.27 -5.35 26.85
N PHE A 24 -26.46 -6.18 27.90
CA PHE A 24 -26.14 -7.60 27.82
C PHE A 24 -27.31 -8.45 27.29
N PHE A 25 -28.54 -8.24 27.77
CA PHE A 25 -29.66 -9.12 27.43
C PHE A 25 -30.57 -8.55 26.33
N VAL A 26 -30.95 -7.27 26.43
CA VAL A 26 -31.93 -6.67 25.50
C VAL A 26 -31.32 -6.38 24.13
N LYS A 27 -30.08 -5.90 24.10
CA LYS A 27 -29.35 -5.62 22.86
C LYS A 27 -29.19 -6.87 21.99
N GLU A 28 -28.99 -8.02 22.61
CA GLU A 28 -28.81 -9.30 21.94
C GLU A 28 -30.15 -9.84 21.39
N GLU A 29 -31.23 -9.75 22.16
CA GLU A 29 -32.59 -10.08 21.68
C GLU A 29 -33.06 -9.18 20.53
N ILE A 30 -32.72 -7.88 20.56
CA ILE A 30 -33.04 -6.95 19.45
C ILE A 30 -32.26 -7.33 18.20
N ALA A 31 -30.98 -7.72 18.32
CA ALA A 31 -30.18 -8.17 17.19
C ALA A 31 -30.76 -9.45 16.56
N VAL A 32 -31.11 -10.44 17.39
CA VAL A 32 -31.72 -11.70 16.93
C VAL A 32 -33.12 -11.48 16.34
N LYS A 33 -33.95 -10.62 16.93
CA LYS A 33 -35.25 -10.27 16.33
C LYS A 33 -35.09 -9.53 15.01
N LYS A 34 -34.10 -8.65 14.87
CA LYS A 34 -33.79 -7.95 13.62
C LYS A 34 -33.36 -8.93 12.52
N GLU A 35 -32.59 -9.95 12.89
CA GLU A 35 -32.24 -11.07 11.99
C GLU A 35 -33.46 -11.94 11.63
N GLN A 36 -34.38 -12.19 12.57
CA GLN A 36 -35.58 -13.01 12.36
C GLN A 36 -36.75 -12.29 11.66
N SER A 37 -36.81 -10.95 11.73
CA SER A 37 -37.90 -10.14 11.14
C SER A 37 -37.75 -9.86 9.65
N GLY A 38 -36.77 -10.51 9.00
CA GLY A 38 -36.64 -10.47 7.54
C GLY A 38 -36.15 -9.14 6.99
N GLU A 39 -35.52 -8.29 7.83
CA GLU A 39 -34.60 -7.30 7.29
C GLU A 39 -33.44 -8.06 6.65
N VAL A 40 -33.54 -8.26 5.34
CA VAL A 40 -32.47 -8.82 4.52
C VAL A 40 -31.25 -7.94 4.76
N THR A 41 -30.31 -8.41 5.57
CA THR A 41 -28.95 -7.90 5.50
C THR A 41 -28.59 -7.99 4.02
N PRO A 42 -28.26 -6.86 3.35
CA PRO A 42 -27.93 -6.92 1.94
C PRO A 42 -26.86 -8.01 1.82
N ALA A 43 -27.14 -9.03 1.01
CA ALA A 43 -26.23 -10.16 0.86
C ALA A 43 -24.80 -9.62 0.69
N PRO A 44 -23.79 -10.18 1.37
CA PRO A 44 -22.42 -9.69 1.25
C PRO A 44 -22.12 -9.59 -0.24
N THR A 45 -21.89 -8.36 -0.71
CA THR A 45 -21.65 -8.10 -2.13
C THR A 45 -20.51 -9.02 -2.57
N PRO A 46 -20.72 -9.92 -3.55
CA PRO A 46 -19.66 -10.80 -4.01
C PRO A 46 -18.44 -9.96 -4.36
N ASP A 47 -17.30 -10.32 -3.80
CA ASP A 47 -16.08 -9.57 -4.03
C ASP A 47 -15.53 -9.86 -5.43
N ILE A 48 -15.91 -8.99 -6.36
CA ILE A 48 -15.55 -9.11 -7.78
C ILE A 48 -14.05 -8.83 -8.00
N SER A 49 -13.39 -8.15 -7.06
CA SER A 49 -12.04 -7.63 -7.23
C SER A 49 -10.95 -8.63 -6.78
N LEU A 50 -11.26 -9.50 -5.82
CA LEU A 50 -10.32 -10.46 -5.26
C LEU A 50 -9.56 -11.33 -6.28
N PRO A 51 -10.20 -11.92 -7.32
CA PRO A 51 -9.49 -12.77 -8.28
C PRO A 51 -8.42 -12.00 -9.09
N GLU A 52 -8.67 -10.73 -9.40
CA GLU A 52 -7.73 -9.89 -10.15
C GLU A 52 -6.53 -9.50 -9.29
N LEU A 53 -6.76 -9.20 -8.01
CA LEU A 53 -5.67 -8.96 -7.05
C LEU A 53 -4.82 -10.22 -6.82
N GLN A 54 -5.45 -11.38 -6.69
CA GLN A 54 -4.75 -12.67 -6.58
C GLN A 54 -3.92 -12.97 -7.83
N ALA A 55 -4.41 -12.63 -9.02
CA ALA A 55 -3.65 -12.77 -10.25
C ALA A 55 -2.40 -11.87 -10.25
N ALA A 56 -2.50 -10.63 -9.78
CA ALA A 56 -1.35 -9.74 -9.59
C ALA A 56 -0.35 -10.32 -8.57
N ALA A 57 -0.83 -10.85 -7.44
CA ALA A 57 0.02 -11.50 -6.45
C ALA A 57 0.77 -12.72 -7.03
N LYS A 58 0.13 -13.48 -7.92
CA LYS A 58 0.78 -14.59 -8.63
C LYS A 58 1.89 -14.11 -9.57
N LEU A 59 1.67 -13.04 -10.33
CA LEU A 59 2.71 -12.44 -11.18
C LEU A 59 3.95 -12.05 -10.34
N ARG A 60 3.72 -11.53 -9.13
CA ARG A 60 4.81 -11.20 -8.19
C ARG A 60 5.58 -12.45 -7.79
N GLN A 61 4.88 -13.52 -7.41
CA GLN A 61 5.49 -14.81 -7.05
C GLN A 61 6.32 -15.39 -8.20
N ASP A 62 5.87 -15.20 -9.44
CA ASP A 62 6.58 -15.59 -10.65
C ASP A 62 7.78 -14.67 -10.98
N GLY A 63 8.05 -13.64 -10.17
CA GLY A 63 9.15 -12.69 -10.34
C GLY A 63 8.91 -11.61 -11.40
N LYS A 64 7.67 -11.50 -11.89
CA LYS A 64 7.29 -10.60 -12.99
C LYS A 64 6.86 -9.24 -12.46
N LEU A 65 7.81 -8.49 -11.92
CA LEU A 65 7.54 -7.25 -11.17
C LEU A 65 6.93 -6.13 -12.03
N THR A 66 7.36 -5.92 -13.27
CA THR A 66 6.74 -4.89 -14.14
C THR A 66 5.29 -5.24 -14.46
N GLU A 67 5.01 -6.50 -14.83
CA GLU A 67 3.66 -6.97 -15.11
C GLU A 67 2.77 -6.90 -13.86
N THR A 68 3.33 -7.18 -12.69
CA THR A 68 2.65 -7.03 -11.40
C THR A 68 2.29 -5.57 -11.16
N ARG A 69 3.24 -4.65 -11.31
CA ARG A 69 3.02 -3.21 -11.13
C ARG A 69 1.91 -2.72 -12.05
N ASP A 70 1.96 -3.08 -13.33
CA ASP A 70 1.00 -2.65 -14.33
C ASP A 70 -0.41 -3.21 -14.03
N ALA A 71 -0.49 -4.48 -13.58
CA ALA A 71 -1.75 -5.08 -13.15
C ALA A 71 -2.35 -4.38 -11.92
N LEU A 72 -1.52 -3.98 -10.94
CA LEU A 72 -1.99 -3.26 -9.75
C LEU A 72 -2.46 -1.85 -10.07
N ILE A 73 -1.76 -1.13 -10.96
CA ILE A 73 -2.21 0.18 -11.45
C ILE A 73 -3.57 0.03 -12.14
N ALA A 74 -3.71 -0.94 -13.03
CA ALA A 74 -4.98 -1.22 -13.71
C ALA A 74 -6.10 -1.58 -12.72
N PHE A 75 -5.78 -2.37 -11.68
CA PHE A 75 -6.71 -2.71 -10.62
C PHE A 75 -7.22 -1.47 -9.86
N ILE A 76 -6.31 -0.61 -9.41
CA ILE A 76 -6.65 0.61 -8.66
C ILE A 76 -7.49 1.56 -9.52
N GLN A 77 -7.15 1.70 -10.81
CA GLN A 77 -7.92 2.54 -11.75
C GLN A 77 -9.32 1.99 -12.01
N LYS A 78 -9.45 0.66 -12.11
CA LYS A 78 -10.72 -0.01 -12.40
C LYS A 78 -11.65 -0.04 -11.18
N TYR A 79 -11.09 -0.15 -9.98
CA TYR A 79 -11.84 -0.27 -8.73
C TYR A 79 -11.45 0.81 -7.72
N PRO A 80 -11.58 2.12 -7.99
CA PRO A 80 -11.01 3.17 -7.12
C PRO A 80 -11.56 3.21 -5.68
N ALA A 81 -12.72 2.62 -5.44
CA ALA A 81 -13.34 2.46 -4.11
C ALA A 81 -13.67 0.99 -3.80
N GLY A 82 -12.94 0.05 -4.41
CA GLY A 82 -13.06 -1.38 -4.15
C GLY A 82 -12.57 -1.76 -2.76
N LEU A 83 -13.00 -2.94 -2.29
CA LEU A 83 -12.65 -3.45 -0.96
C LEU A 83 -11.13 -3.60 -0.75
N HIS A 84 -10.41 -4.03 -1.79
CA HIS A 84 -8.96 -4.31 -1.72
C HIS A 84 -8.06 -3.25 -2.34
N VAL A 85 -8.56 -2.02 -2.50
CA VAL A 85 -7.77 -0.93 -3.09
C VAL A 85 -6.56 -0.60 -2.24
N GLU A 86 -6.73 -0.53 -0.93
CA GLU A 86 -5.64 -0.21 -0.02
C GLU A 86 -4.60 -1.33 -0.03
N GLU A 87 -5.02 -2.60 -0.03
CA GLU A 87 -4.10 -3.74 -0.20
C GLU A 87 -3.34 -3.68 -1.54
N ALA A 88 -4.02 -3.33 -2.62
CA ALA A 88 -3.39 -3.16 -3.93
C ALA A 88 -2.38 -2.01 -3.96
N LYS A 89 -2.67 -0.89 -3.27
CA LYS A 89 -1.74 0.25 -3.13
C LYS A 89 -0.52 -0.11 -2.31
N ASP A 90 -0.71 -0.83 -1.20
CA ASP A 90 0.39 -1.30 -0.35
C ASP A 90 1.31 -2.23 -1.14
N LEU A 91 0.73 -3.20 -1.85
CA LEU A 91 1.46 -4.12 -2.71
C LEU A 91 2.16 -3.39 -3.87
N LEU A 92 1.53 -2.38 -4.46
CA LEU A 92 2.14 -1.54 -5.49
C LEU A 92 3.35 -0.78 -4.93
N GLY A 93 3.26 -0.28 -3.70
CA GLY A 93 4.38 0.33 -2.99
C GLY A 93 5.55 -0.63 -2.84
N GLU A 94 5.30 -1.85 -2.34
CA GLU A 94 6.33 -2.88 -2.21
C GLU A 94 7.00 -3.20 -3.56
N VAL A 95 6.20 -3.43 -4.60
CA VAL A 95 6.70 -3.74 -5.95
C VAL A 95 7.54 -2.59 -6.52
N ASN A 96 7.12 -1.34 -6.32
CA ASN A 96 7.89 -0.18 -6.75
C ASN A 96 9.25 -0.09 -6.04
N ILE A 97 9.30 -0.40 -4.74
CA ILE A 97 10.55 -0.46 -3.98
C ILE A 97 11.43 -1.63 -4.45
N ASP A 98 10.86 -2.81 -4.66
CA ASP A 98 11.56 -4.00 -5.17
C ASP A 98 12.17 -3.72 -6.55
N ILE A 99 11.40 -3.10 -7.46
CA ILE A 99 11.91 -2.65 -8.76
C ILE A 99 13.01 -1.62 -8.54
N PHE A 100 12.82 -0.58 -7.74
CA PHE A 100 13.79 0.51 -7.62
C PHE A 100 15.13 0.08 -7.02
N LEU A 101 15.12 -0.68 -5.92
CA LEU A 101 16.32 -1.03 -5.16
C LEU A 101 17.10 -2.23 -5.73
N SER A 102 16.48 -3.03 -6.61
CA SER A 102 17.13 -4.20 -7.21
C SER A 102 17.80 -3.88 -8.56
N ARG A 103 18.48 -4.87 -9.16
CA ARG A 103 18.92 -4.81 -10.56
C ARG A 103 17.85 -5.30 -11.56
N TYR A 104 16.59 -5.41 -11.12
CA TYR A 104 15.49 -5.83 -11.99
C TYR A 104 15.37 -4.87 -13.20
N PRO A 105 15.27 -5.38 -14.43
CA PRO A 105 15.13 -4.55 -15.61
C PRO A 105 13.76 -3.87 -15.60
N SER A 106 13.73 -2.55 -15.74
CA SER A 106 12.50 -1.79 -15.80
C SER A 106 12.62 -0.65 -16.79
N PRO A 107 11.50 -0.10 -17.31
CA PRO A 107 11.53 1.03 -18.24
C PRO A 107 12.26 2.26 -17.70
N GLU A 108 12.33 2.39 -16.37
CA GLU A 108 12.97 3.51 -15.68
C GLU A 108 14.49 3.30 -15.50
N LYS A 109 15.02 2.17 -15.96
CA LYS A 109 16.44 1.84 -15.87
C LYS A 109 17.06 1.69 -17.24
N THR A 110 18.28 2.22 -17.37
CA THR A 110 19.06 2.18 -18.59
C THR A 110 20.50 1.78 -18.28
N ASP A 111 21.06 0.87 -19.09
CA ASP A 111 22.50 0.60 -19.10
C ASP A 111 23.21 1.68 -19.93
N TYR A 112 24.15 2.39 -19.30
CA TYR A 112 24.89 3.48 -19.91
C TYR A 112 26.39 3.18 -19.95
N VAL A 113 26.97 3.21 -21.14
CA VAL A 113 28.43 3.08 -21.32
C VAL A 113 29.08 4.46 -21.31
N VAL A 114 29.98 4.68 -20.36
CA VAL A 114 30.73 5.94 -20.20
C VAL A 114 31.58 6.24 -21.43
N ARG A 115 31.49 7.48 -21.91
CA ARG A 115 32.24 7.98 -23.09
C ARG A 115 33.29 9.02 -22.69
N SER A 116 34.21 9.28 -23.61
CA SER A 116 35.22 10.34 -23.42
C SER A 116 34.56 11.70 -23.14
N GLY A 117 35.02 12.36 -22.07
CA GLY A 117 34.48 13.67 -21.63
C GLY A 117 33.15 13.59 -20.86
N ASP A 118 32.72 12.41 -20.44
CA ASP A 118 31.62 12.26 -19.51
C ASP A 118 32.05 12.53 -18.06
N VAL A 119 31.14 13.15 -17.32
CA VAL A 119 31.23 13.34 -15.86
C VAL A 119 29.86 13.04 -15.27
N LEU A 120 29.79 12.57 -14.03
CA LEU A 120 28.53 12.15 -13.41
C LEU A 120 27.44 13.22 -13.50
N ALA A 121 27.76 14.49 -13.23
CA ALA A 121 26.80 15.59 -13.30
C ALA A 121 26.19 15.80 -14.70
N LYS A 122 26.97 15.53 -15.75
CA LYS A 122 26.51 15.65 -17.15
C LYS A 122 25.63 14.46 -17.54
N ILE A 123 26.02 13.24 -17.14
CA ILE A 123 25.21 12.03 -17.33
C ILE A 123 23.88 12.17 -16.59
N ALA A 124 23.94 12.53 -15.31
CA ALA A 124 22.78 12.70 -14.44
C ALA A 124 21.75 13.68 -15.02
N ARG A 125 22.20 14.87 -15.43
CA ARG A 125 21.33 15.87 -16.06
C ARG A 125 20.71 15.37 -17.37
N LYS A 126 21.49 14.67 -18.21
CA LYS A 126 21.00 14.12 -19.48
C LYS A 126 19.93 13.04 -19.29
N LEU A 127 20.09 12.21 -18.26
CA LEU A 127 19.23 11.08 -17.97
C LEU A 127 18.20 11.36 -16.86
N LYS A 128 18.00 12.64 -16.51
CA LYS A 128 17.02 13.09 -15.50
C LYS A 128 17.15 12.34 -14.16
N THR A 129 18.37 12.21 -13.69
CA THR A 129 18.70 11.58 -12.40
C THR A 129 19.70 12.44 -11.63
N THR A 130 20.23 11.95 -10.51
CA THR A 130 21.25 12.64 -9.70
C THR A 130 22.58 11.89 -9.70
N PRO A 131 23.73 12.59 -9.59
CA PRO A 131 25.04 11.95 -9.43
C PRO A 131 25.07 10.93 -8.29
N GLU A 132 24.44 11.26 -7.16
CA GLU A 132 24.39 10.43 -5.97
C GLU A 132 23.61 9.14 -6.24
N LEU A 133 22.50 9.20 -6.98
CA LEU A 133 21.74 8.00 -7.34
C LEU A 133 22.54 7.09 -8.26
N ILE A 134 23.22 7.65 -9.27
CA ILE A 134 24.12 6.89 -10.14
C ILE A 134 25.20 6.19 -9.32
N MET A 135 25.82 6.91 -8.38
CA MET A 135 26.85 6.35 -7.50
C MET A 135 26.31 5.21 -6.65
N ARG A 136 25.15 5.40 -6.00
CA ARG A 136 24.51 4.39 -5.15
C ARG A 136 24.18 3.12 -5.94
N MET A 137 23.59 3.25 -7.11
CA MET A 137 23.20 2.09 -7.93
C MET A 137 24.39 1.28 -8.44
N ASN A 138 25.51 1.96 -8.70
CA ASN A 138 26.71 1.35 -9.26
C ASN A 138 27.79 1.08 -8.20
N ASN A 139 27.48 1.26 -6.92
CA ASN A 139 28.42 1.12 -5.81
C ASN A 139 29.72 1.95 -5.98
N LEU A 140 29.61 3.14 -6.56
CA LEU A 140 30.75 4.04 -6.76
C LEU A 140 31.10 4.74 -5.44
N SER A 141 32.38 4.75 -5.08
CA SER A 141 32.90 5.45 -3.89
C SER A 141 33.20 6.93 -4.15
N GLY A 142 33.19 7.36 -5.42
CA GLY A 142 33.51 8.73 -5.82
C GLY A 142 32.96 9.06 -7.21
N THR A 143 33.40 10.20 -7.73
CA THR A 143 32.88 10.76 -8.99
C THR A 143 33.74 10.48 -10.22
N MET A 144 34.86 9.78 -10.04
CA MET A 144 35.76 9.39 -11.12
C MET A 144 35.12 8.27 -11.95
N LEU A 145 35.07 8.46 -13.26
CA LEU A 145 34.52 7.52 -14.23
C LEU A 145 35.60 7.06 -15.20
N HIS A 146 35.53 5.81 -15.64
CA HIS A 146 36.42 5.26 -16.64
C HIS A 146 35.69 5.11 -17.97
N ILE A 147 36.38 5.43 -19.08
CA ILE A 147 35.80 5.25 -20.42
C ILE A 147 35.51 3.75 -20.64
N GLY A 148 34.31 3.44 -21.12
CA GLY A 148 33.83 2.07 -21.31
C GLY A 148 33.20 1.44 -20.06
N GLU A 149 33.15 2.14 -18.94
CA GLU A 149 32.47 1.67 -17.73
C GLU A 149 30.96 1.58 -17.95
N HIS A 150 30.36 0.47 -17.50
CA HIS A 150 28.92 0.25 -17.54
C HIS A 150 28.27 0.78 -16.27
N LEU A 151 27.33 1.71 -16.43
CA LEU A 151 26.56 2.29 -15.34
C LEU A 151 25.08 1.94 -15.52
N LEU A 152 24.49 1.31 -14.50
CA LEU A 152 23.05 1.20 -14.37
C LEU A 152 22.51 2.55 -13.89
N ILE A 153 21.67 3.18 -14.70
CA ILE A 153 21.08 4.49 -14.41
C ILE A 153 19.59 4.30 -14.17
N SER A 154 19.06 4.81 -13.05
CA SER A 154 17.62 4.86 -12.78
C SER A 154 17.12 6.30 -12.84
N HIS A 155 15.96 6.48 -13.45
CA HIS A 155 15.21 7.74 -13.51
C HIS A 155 13.77 7.52 -12.99
N PRO A 156 13.61 7.19 -11.71
CA PRO A 156 12.30 6.81 -11.19
C PRO A 156 11.27 7.93 -11.37
N ASP A 157 10.11 7.57 -11.93
CA ASP A 157 8.96 8.46 -12.00
C ASP A 157 8.02 8.15 -10.84
N PHE A 158 8.21 8.88 -9.73
CA PHE A 158 7.36 8.75 -8.55
C PHE A 158 6.10 9.59 -8.71
N SER A 159 5.27 9.29 -9.69
CA SER A 159 3.90 9.81 -9.76
C SER A 159 2.97 8.87 -9.01
N LEU A 160 2.39 9.34 -7.90
CA LEU A 160 1.22 8.69 -7.31
C LEU A 160 0.04 9.04 -8.24
N VAL A 161 -0.47 8.03 -8.95
CA VAL A 161 -1.74 8.13 -9.68
C VAL A 161 -2.88 8.20 -8.69
#